data_AF-A0A9X2JZT0-F1
#
_entry.id   AF-A0A9X2JZT0-F1
#
_cell.length_a   1.000
_cell.length_b   1.000
_cell.length_c   1.000
_cell.angle_alpha   90.00
_cell.angle_beta   90.00
_cell.angle_gamma   90.00
#
_symmetry.space_group_name_H-M   'P 1'
#
loop_
_entity.id
_entity.type
_entity.pdbx_description
1 polymer ?
#
loop_
_entity_poly.entity_id
_entity_poly.type
_entity_poly.pdbx_seq_one_letter_code
_entity_poly.pdbx_strand_id
1 'polypeptide(L)'
;MPCYRCGARQTDPVRGASPWQRGVRNESQVLICPDCQRLHDLDLDSCSTCASTALICRLGEVECRACGAVWLARSSETLDPPAPVAPPPGLSAEVEAALNRVLGRA
;
A
#
# COMPACT_ATOMS: atom_id res chain seq x y z
N MET A 1 -3.14 -12.53 2.55
CA MET A 1 -2.94 -11.76 3.79
C MET A 1 -3.90 -12.32 4.84
N PRO A 2 -3.43 -12.84 5.98
CA PRO A 2 -4.31 -13.35 7.03
C PRO A 2 -5.00 -12.21 7.79
N CYS A 3 -5.99 -12.55 8.62
CA CYS A 3 -6.57 -11.63 9.59
C CYS A 3 -5.47 -11.15 10.53
N TYR A 4 -5.36 -9.83 10.73
CA TYR A 4 -4.29 -9.28 11.58
C TYR A 4 -4.40 -9.72 13.05
N ARG A 5 -5.61 -10.04 13.52
CA ARG A 5 -5.88 -10.37 14.93
C ARG A 5 -5.71 -11.86 15.23
N CYS A 6 -6.34 -12.74 14.46
CA CYS A 6 -6.35 -14.19 14.73
C CYS A 6 -5.53 -15.03 13.74
N GLY A 7 -4.97 -14.43 12.69
CA GLY A 7 -4.19 -15.17 11.68
C GLY A 7 -5.01 -16.02 10.71
N ALA A 8 -6.35 -16.05 10.83
CA ALA A 8 -7.22 -16.76 9.89
C ALA A 8 -6.94 -16.34 8.45
N ARG A 9 -7.03 -17.25 7.48
CA ARG A 9 -6.83 -16.95 6.06
C ARG A 9 -8.18 -16.91 5.37
N GLN A 10 -8.34 -15.95 4.46
CA GLN A 10 -9.50 -15.94 3.57
C GLN A 10 -9.45 -17.20 2.70
N THR A 11 -10.49 -18.02 2.80
CA THR A 11 -10.77 -19.11 1.84
C THR A 11 -11.42 -18.50 0.59
N ASP A 12 -11.37 -19.24 -0.52
CA ASP A 12 -11.84 -18.76 -1.82
C ASP A 12 -13.26 -18.15 -1.71
N PRO A 13 -13.41 -16.83 -1.95
CA PRO A 13 -14.70 -16.18 -1.77
C PRO A 13 -15.69 -16.73 -2.80
N VAL A 14 -16.85 -17.18 -2.31
CA VAL A 14 -18.02 -17.36 -3.18
C VAL A 14 -18.32 -16.03 -3.89
N ARG A 15 -18.82 -16.11 -5.13
CA ARG A 15 -19.11 -14.94 -5.97
C ARG A 15 -19.94 -13.91 -5.18
N GLY A 16 -19.44 -12.68 -5.07
CA GLY A 16 -20.11 -11.60 -4.33
C GLY A 16 -19.16 -10.73 -3.53
N ALA A 17 -19.72 -9.89 -2.66
CA ALA A 17 -18.94 -9.07 -1.74
C ALA A 17 -18.25 -9.96 -0.70
N SER A 18 -16.95 -9.75 -0.50
CA SER A 18 -16.20 -10.44 0.54
C SER A 18 -16.75 -10.07 1.93
N PRO A 19 -17.01 -11.05 2.83
CA PRO A 19 -17.44 -10.75 4.20
C PRO A 19 -16.28 -10.26 5.07
N TRP A 20 -15.04 -10.25 4.55
CA TRP A 20 -13.88 -9.71 5.24
C TRP A 20 -13.82 -8.19 5.09
N GLN A 21 -13.67 -7.50 6.22
CA GLN A 21 -13.46 -6.06 6.28
C GLN A 21 -11.98 -5.73 6.03
N ARG A 22 -11.76 -4.57 5.45
CA ARG A 22 -10.45 -3.94 5.29
C ARG A 22 -10.35 -2.77 6.27
N GLY A 23 -9.18 -2.59 6.87
CA GLY A 23 -8.85 -1.45 7.72
C GLY A 23 -7.38 -1.09 7.59
N VAL A 24 -6.93 -0.06 8.31
CA VAL A 24 -5.52 0.35 8.36
C VAL A 24 -5.04 0.24 9.81
N ARG A 25 -3.83 -0.27 10.00
CA ARG A 25 -3.16 -0.35 11.30
C ARG A 25 -1.68 -0.07 11.10
N ASN A 26 -1.11 0.86 11.86
CA ASN A 26 0.27 1.32 11.67
C ASN A 26 0.53 1.68 10.20
N GLU A 27 -0.40 2.43 9.62
CA GLU A 27 -0.35 2.92 8.24
C GLU A 27 -0.28 1.81 7.17
N SER A 28 -0.55 0.56 7.57
CA SER A 28 -0.54 -0.61 6.70
C SER A 28 -1.95 -1.16 6.49
N GLN A 29 -2.25 -1.57 5.26
CA GLN A 29 -3.53 -2.20 4.94
C GLN A 29 -3.63 -3.58 5.62
N VAL A 30 -4.68 -3.79 6.40
CA VAL A 30 -4.97 -5.07 7.07
C VAL A 30 -6.34 -5.64 6.68
N LEU A 31 -6.50 -6.95 6.87
CA LEU A 31 -7.76 -7.68 6.75
C LEU A 31 -8.28 -8.10 8.13
N ILE A 32 -9.60 -8.05 8.31
CA ILE A 32 -10.29 -8.51 9.52
C ILE A 32 -11.30 -9.60 9.14
N CYS A 33 -11.18 -10.79 9.73
CA CYS A 33 -12.13 -11.87 9.47
C CYS A 33 -13.50 -11.57 10.11
N PRO A 34 -14.60 -12.18 9.62
CA PRO A 34 -15.94 -11.95 10.14
C PRO A 34 -16.07 -12.17 11.65
N ASP A 35 -15.32 -13.12 12.22
CA ASP A 35 -15.37 -13.40 13.65
C ASP A 35 -14.72 -12.29 14.48
N CYS A 36 -13.55 -11.80 14.03
CA CYS A 36 -12.88 -10.68 14.70
C CYS A 36 -13.61 -9.35 14.50
N GLN A 37 -14.38 -9.16 13.42
CA GLN A 37 -15.20 -7.97 13.21
C GLN A 37 -16.30 -7.81 14.27
N ARG A 38 -16.80 -8.91 14.84
CA ARG A 38 -17.83 -8.88 15.89
C ARG A 38 -17.27 -8.53 17.27
N LEU A 39 -15.95 -8.59 17.43
CA LEU A 39 -15.30 -8.21 18.68
C LEU A 39 -15.20 -6.69 18.75
N HIS A 40 -15.35 -6.16 19.96
CA HIS A 40 -15.00 -4.77 20.25
C HIS A 40 -13.48 -4.60 20.23
N ASP A 41 -13.05 -3.34 20.14
CA ASP A 41 -11.65 -2.91 20.33
C ASP A 41 -10.68 -3.45 19.26
N LEU A 42 -11.05 -3.29 17.99
CA LEU A 42 -10.08 -3.43 16.91
C LEU A 42 -9.09 -2.26 16.96
N ASP A 43 -7.81 -2.59 17.18
CA ASP A 43 -6.69 -1.65 17.10
C ASP A 43 -6.44 -1.21 15.65
N LEU A 44 -7.26 -0.26 15.17
CA LEU A 44 -7.19 0.34 13.85
C LEU A 44 -6.83 1.82 13.97
N ASP A 45 -6.11 2.31 12.97
CA ASP A 45 -5.84 3.72 12.84
C ASP A 45 -7.16 4.48 12.60
N SER A 46 -7.25 5.69 13.14
CA SER A 46 -8.38 6.59 12.95
C SER A 46 -7.95 7.87 12.25
N CYS A 47 -8.85 8.45 11.47
CA CYS A 47 -8.60 9.73 10.82
C CYS A 47 -8.45 10.83 11.88
N SER A 48 -7.35 11.57 11.85
CA SER A 48 -7.13 12.71 12.75
C SER A 48 -8.13 13.87 12.54
N THR A 49 -8.78 13.93 11.37
CA THR A 49 -9.79 14.96 11.04
C THR A 49 -11.20 14.61 11.52
N CYS A 50 -11.63 13.36 11.37
CA CYS A 50 -13.04 12.97 11.62
C CYS A 50 -13.22 11.74 12.52
N ALA A 51 -12.13 11.21 13.10
CA ALA A 51 -12.09 10.01 13.94
C ALA A 51 -12.58 8.70 13.30
N SER A 52 -12.95 8.70 12.01
CA SER A 52 -13.38 7.49 11.30
C SER A 52 -12.23 6.51 11.10
N THR A 53 -12.52 5.21 11.26
CA THR A 53 -11.62 4.09 10.95
C THR A 53 -11.80 3.56 9.52
N ALA A 54 -12.63 4.21 8.70
CA ALA A 54 -12.85 3.87 7.29
C ALA A 54 -11.66 4.36 6.43
N LEU A 55 -10.46 3.84 6.73
CA LEU A 55 -9.21 4.19 6.10
C LEU A 55 -8.82 3.15 5.04
N ILE A 56 -8.09 3.59 4.03
CA ILE A 56 -7.49 2.72 3.02
C ILE A 56 -6.05 3.15 2.77
N CYS A 57 -5.14 2.18 2.66
CA CYS A 57 -3.74 2.44 2.35
C CYS A 57 -3.42 1.94 0.93
N ARG A 58 -2.93 2.83 0.06
CA ARG A 58 -2.61 2.55 -1.34
C ARG A 58 -1.37 3.33 -1.75
N LEU A 59 -0.40 2.65 -2.36
CA LEU A 59 0.78 3.28 -2.96
C LEU A 59 1.55 4.24 -2.02
N GLY A 60 1.58 3.95 -0.72
CA GLY A 60 2.27 4.80 0.27
C GLY A 60 1.44 5.97 0.79
N GLU A 61 0.15 6.06 0.45
CA GLU A 61 -0.78 7.03 1.01
C GLU A 61 -1.88 6.35 1.80
N VAL A 62 -2.35 7.02 2.85
CA VAL A 62 -3.56 6.65 3.58
C VAL A 62 -4.65 7.68 3.29
N GLU A 63 -5.81 7.19 2.86
CA GLU A 63 -7.00 7.98 2.56
C GLU A 63 -8.12 7.63 3.54
N CYS A 64 -8.78 8.65 4.09
CA CYS A 64 -10.02 8.49 4.84
C CYS A 64 -11.23 8.55 3.91
N ARG A 65 -11.96 7.44 3.78
CA ARG A 65 -13.16 7.36 2.93
C ARG A 65 -14.37 8.12 3.49
N ALA A 66 -14.32 8.58 4.73
CA ALA A 66 -15.41 9.32 5.36
C ALA A 66 -15.35 10.83 5.08
N CYS A 67 -14.16 11.44 5.16
CA CYS A 67 -13.99 12.88 4.94
C CYS A 67 -13.06 13.25 3.76
N GLY A 68 -12.39 12.27 3.15
CA GLY A 68 -11.48 12.50 2.02
C GLY A 68 -10.08 12.99 2.40
N ALA A 69 -9.73 13.06 3.69
CA ALA A 69 -8.38 13.41 4.11
C ALA A 69 -7.36 12.37 3.60
N VAL A 70 -6.24 12.83 3.04
CA VAL A 70 -5.15 12.00 2.51
C VAL A 70 -3.84 12.43 3.15
N TRP A 71 -3.01 11.48 3.53
CA TRP A 71 -1.65 11.72 4.04
C TRP A 71 -0.70 10.61 3.60
N LEU A 72 0.59 10.92 3.55
CA LEU A 72 1.62 9.92 3.30
C LEU A 72 1.67 8.95 4.48
N ALA A 73 1.61 7.65 4.17
CA ALA A 73 1.95 6.62 5.12
C ALA A 73 3.43 6.78 5.49
N ARG A 74 3.76 6.73 6.77
CA ARG A 74 5.13 6.52 7.20
C ARG A 74 5.57 5.15 6.70
N SER A 75 6.25 5.12 5.57
CA SER A 75 6.89 3.91 5.09
C SER A 75 7.79 3.39 6.21
N SER A 76 7.78 2.07 6.44
CA SER A 76 8.78 1.40 7.31
C SER A 76 10.21 1.47 6.73
N GLU A 77 10.45 2.42 5.84
CA GLU A 77 11.66 2.70 5.07
C GLU A 77 12.35 3.97 5.58
N THR A 78 12.09 4.33 6.85
CA THR A 78 12.98 5.21 7.62
C THR A 78 14.19 4.46 8.19
N LEU A 79 14.36 3.18 7.82
CA LEU A 79 15.62 2.46 7.93
C LEU A 79 16.34 2.58 6.57
N ASP A 80 17.27 3.52 6.51
CA ASP A 80 18.18 3.85 5.41
C ASP A 80 17.56 4.47 4.13
N PRO A 81 17.99 5.68 3.71
CA PRO A 81 17.84 6.05 2.31
C PRO A 81 18.52 4.97 1.45
N PRO A 82 17.94 4.56 0.30
CA PRO A 82 18.64 3.66 -0.60
C PRO A 82 20.00 4.27 -0.88
N ALA A 83 21.07 3.52 -0.59
CA ALA A 83 22.42 3.93 -0.95
C ALA A 83 22.38 4.40 -2.42
N PRO A 84 22.98 5.55 -2.76
CA PRO A 84 22.91 6.07 -4.12
C PRO A 84 23.45 4.99 -5.06
N VAL A 85 22.53 4.31 -5.76
CA VAL A 85 22.90 3.34 -6.78
C VAL A 85 23.42 4.21 -7.91
N ALA A 86 24.74 4.29 -8.04
CA ALA A 86 25.35 4.98 -9.15
C ALA A 86 24.77 4.39 -10.44
N PRO A 87 24.19 5.20 -11.35
CA PRO A 87 23.69 4.69 -12.60
C PRO A 87 24.82 3.93 -13.30
N PRO A 88 24.55 2.78 -13.93
CA PRO A 88 25.59 2.05 -14.65
C PRO A 88 26.23 3.00 -15.67
N PRO A 89 27.55 3.19 -15.62
CA PRO A 89 28.21 4.12 -16.53
C PRO A 89 27.96 3.67 -17.97
N GLY A 90 27.50 4.58 -18.81
CA GLY A 90 27.37 4.34 -20.26
C GLY A 90 25.97 3.98 -20.77
N LEU A 91 24.97 3.75 -19.90
CA LEU A 91 23.60 3.45 -20.37
C LEU A 91 23.05 4.54 -21.31
N SER A 92 23.26 5.82 -20.98
CA SER A 92 22.80 6.93 -21.82
C SER A 92 23.44 6.89 -23.22
N ALA A 93 24.73 6.54 -23.32
CA ALA A 93 25.45 6.44 -24.58
C ALA A 93 24.99 5.24 -25.42
N GLU A 94 24.69 4.10 -24.78
CA GLU A 94 24.12 2.93 -25.44
C GLU A 94 22.73 3.20 -26.01
N VAL A 95 21.88 3.89 -25.25
CA VAL A 95 20.54 4.31 -25.69
C VAL A 95 20.62 5.29 -26.84
N GLU A 96 21.48 6.31 -26.78
CA GLU A 96 21.69 7.25 -27.88
C GLU A 96 22.17 6.54 -29.16
N ALA A 97 23.13 5.62 -29.05
CA ALA A 97 23.62 4.85 -30.19
C ALA A 97 22.54 3.95 -30.80
N ALA A 98 21.62 3.41 -29.99
CA ALA A 98 20.48 2.64 -30.48
C ALA A 98 19.45 3.54 -31.18
N LEU A 99 19.15 4.71 -30.62
CA LEU A 99 18.22 5.68 -31.21
C LEU A 99 18.74 6.21 -32.56
N ASN A 100 20.04 6.50 -32.69
CA ASN A 100 20.63 6.94 -33.96
C ASN A 100 20.53 5.87 -35.06
N ARG A 101 20.67 4.58 -34.70
CA ARG A 101 20.46 3.46 -35.64
C ARG A 101 19.01 3.33 -36.10
N VAL A 102 18.04 3.50 -35.20
CA VAL A 102 16.60 3.42 -35.53
C VAL A 102 16.13 4.63 -36.34
N LEU A 103 16.67 5.81 -36.04
CA LEU A 103 16.27 7.07 -36.69
C LEU A 103 17.06 7.36 -37.97
N GLY A 104 17.98 6.49 -38.39
CA GLY A 104 18.79 6.67 -39.59
C GLY A 104 19.70 7.90 -39.54
N ARG A 105 20.16 8.28 -38.33
CA ARG A 105 21.04 9.43 -38.09
C ARG A 105 22.52 9.04 -37.97
N ALA A 106 22.85 7.80 -38.34
CA ALA A 106 24.18 7.21 -38.26
C ALA A 106 24.91 7.28 -39.60
#